data_AF-A0A2S8FPI2-F1
#
_entry.id   AF-A0A2S8FPI2-F1
#
_cell.length_a   1.000
_cell.length_b   1.000
_cell.length_c   1.000
_cell.angle_alpha   90.00
_cell.angle_beta   90.00
_cell.angle_gamma   90.00
#
_symmetry.space_group_name_H-M   'P 1'
#
loop_
_entity.id
_entity.type
_entity.pdbx_description
1 polymer ?
#
loop_
_entity_poly.entity_id
_entity_poly.type
_entity_poly.pdbx_seq_one_letter_code
_entity_poly.pdbx_strand_id
1 'polypeptide(L)'
;MSFRRIVCSLTSIAVLGGLFCMPRFVQAEAGLAVPDRWSPPSREQLAEELTTWSQTSHVPVETKTQLLELWNNISDSSLPLRELLDRSLEISSAEIWEKLDSFRQTGNYQGPIELDTTNVDSWPPQFLIHHAKFVYGKWLAEKGLYDEALNELGEPLPDQVVDPAALLFFEASCQHYLLKKEECVTTLKQLLSRSEGLPIRYLAVSQMMLKDIEPLETDSLDEVARLMRDIERRLDLGRAGKKVRKTEEDVVAKLDKMIEDLEEQRKQQQQQQQQQQNQNGSNNPMRPMQDSMPGTESGPGDVDKKEMEHKHDWGDVPPKERQEALQQISNEYPSHYRRAIEEYFRKIARDPSAGNN
;
A
#
# COMPACT_ATOMS: atom_id res chain seq x y z
N MET A 1 -29.60 47.89 -32.83
CA MET A 1 -28.43 47.31 -32.13
C MET A 1 -27.48 46.81 -33.20
N SER A 2 -26.41 47.57 -33.48
CA SER A 2 -25.62 47.45 -34.71
C SER A 2 -24.35 46.65 -34.48
N PHE A 3 -24.11 45.68 -35.36
CA PHE A 3 -22.87 44.93 -35.51
C PHE A 3 -21.70 45.85 -35.87
N ARG A 4 -20.55 45.66 -35.20
CA ARG A 4 -19.22 45.92 -35.79
C ARG A 4 -18.22 44.85 -35.38
N ARG A 5 -17.48 44.41 -36.39
CA ARG A 5 -16.50 43.34 -36.46
C ARG A 5 -15.08 43.92 -36.35
N ILE A 6 -14.16 43.11 -35.80
CA ILE A 6 -12.73 42.93 -36.13
C ILE A 6 -11.77 44.10 -35.81
N VAL A 7 -10.75 43.83 -34.96
CA VAL A 7 -9.30 43.96 -35.27
C VAL A 7 -8.51 42.94 -34.43
N CYS A 8 -7.61 42.20 -35.10
CA CYS A 8 -6.61 41.29 -34.56
C CYS A 8 -5.57 42.00 -33.68
N SER A 9 -5.05 41.31 -32.66
CA SER A 9 -3.62 41.38 -32.35
C SER A 9 -3.13 40.06 -31.77
N LEU A 10 -2.33 39.36 -32.56
CA LEU A 10 -1.48 38.26 -32.16
C LEU A 10 -0.42 38.79 -31.19
N THR A 11 -0.39 38.27 -29.97
CA THR A 11 0.80 38.32 -29.12
C THR A 11 1.13 36.90 -28.68
N SER A 12 2.04 36.30 -29.44
CA SER A 12 2.87 35.19 -28.98
C SER A 12 3.50 35.56 -27.64
N ILE A 13 3.07 34.90 -26.56
CA ILE A 13 3.87 34.83 -25.35
C ILE A 13 4.77 33.60 -25.53
N ALA A 14 6.00 33.88 -25.92
CA ALA A 14 7.08 32.92 -25.90
C ALA A 14 7.22 32.36 -24.48
N VAL A 15 7.00 31.05 -24.35
CA VAL A 15 7.40 30.28 -23.18
C VAL A 15 8.93 30.30 -23.15
N LEU A 16 9.50 31.25 -22.44
CA LEU A 16 10.87 31.19 -21.97
C LEU A 16 10.92 30.10 -20.90
N GLY A 17 11.19 28.88 -21.35
CA GLY A 17 11.61 27.77 -20.51
C GLY A 17 12.93 28.14 -19.84
N GLY A 18 12.83 28.79 -18.68
CA GLY A 18 13.89 28.76 -17.69
C GLY A 18 13.96 27.34 -17.16
N LEU A 19 14.87 26.54 -17.71
CA LEU A 19 15.39 25.35 -17.04
C LEU A 19 15.96 25.81 -15.70
N PHE A 20 15.15 25.72 -14.64
CA PHE A 20 15.66 25.53 -13.30
C PHE A 20 16.39 24.18 -13.32
N CYS A 21 17.67 24.24 -13.67
CA CYS A 21 18.56 23.09 -13.60
C CYS A 21 18.80 22.85 -12.10
N MET A 22 17.92 22.04 -11.50
CA MET A 22 18.09 21.61 -10.12
C MET A 22 19.45 20.92 -9.98
N PRO A 23 20.26 21.26 -8.97
CA PRO A 23 21.53 20.57 -8.75
C PRO A 23 21.24 19.09 -8.53
N ARG A 24 21.88 18.24 -9.35
CA ARG A 24 21.95 16.80 -9.17
C ARG A 24 23.33 16.48 -8.60
N PHE A 25 23.44 15.44 -7.77
CA PHE A 25 24.76 14.93 -7.40
C PHE A 25 25.44 14.37 -8.66
N VAL A 26 26.36 15.14 -9.25
CA VAL A 26 27.10 14.73 -10.46
C VAL A 26 28.29 13.87 -10.06
N GLN A 27 28.30 12.61 -10.50
CA GLN A 27 29.48 11.74 -10.46
C GLN A 27 30.11 11.70 -11.85
N ALA A 28 31.45 11.83 -11.92
CA ALA A 28 32.21 11.52 -13.13
C ALA A 28 32.72 10.07 -13.08
N GLU A 29 32.29 9.20 -14.00
CA GLU A 29 33.17 8.35 -14.83
C GLU A 29 32.43 7.43 -15.82
N ALA A 30 33.20 7.02 -16.83
CA ALA A 30 32.82 6.45 -18.10
C ALA A 30 32.28 5.00 -18.06
N GLY A 31 31.28 4.75 -18.91
CA GLY A 31 30.82 3.40 -19.27
C GLY A 31 29.30 3.36 -19.38
N LEU A 32 28.78 3.17 -20.60
CA LEU A 32 27.37 2.92 -20.98
C LEU A 32 26.36 3.01 -19.82
N ALA A 33 26.03 4.24 -19.43
CA ALA A 33 25.22 4.50 -18.26
C ALA A 33 23.75 4.12 -18.51
N VAL A 34 23.25 3.17 -17.72
CA VAL A 34 21.81 3.00 -17.52
C VAL A 34 21.33 4.19 -16.68
N PRO A 35 20.36 5.00 -17.15
CA PRO A 35 19.99 6.28 -16.53
C PRO A 35 19.35 6.18 -15.12
N ASP A 36 19.12 4.98 -14.60
CA ASP A 36 18.38 4.71 -13.35
C ASP A 36 19.24 4.49 -12.10
N ARG A 37 20.57 4.69 -12.17
CA ARG A 37 21.44 4.41 -11.02
C ARG A 37 21.54 5.62 -10.09
N TRP A 38 20.68 5.63 -9.07
CA TRP A 38 20.84 6.49 -7.91
C TRP A 38 22.01 6.02 -7.03
N SER A 39 22.66 6.97 -6.34
CA SER A 39 23.72 6.68 -5.39
C SER A 39 23.69 7.65 -4.22
N PRO A 40 23.92 7.20 -2.98
CA PRO A 40 24.08 8.12 -1.87
C PRO A 40 25.28 9.05 -2.16
N PRO A 41 25.13 10.37 -1.96
CA PRO A 41 26.22 11.31 -2.12
C PRO A 41 27.29 11.12 -1.05
N SER A 42 28.53 11.45 -1.36
CA SER A 42 29.60 11.50 -0.37
C SER A 42 29.49 12.76 0.50
N ARG A 43 30.06 12.71 1.70
CA ARG A 43 30.14 13.88 2.59
C ARG A 43 30.88 15.05 1.92
N GLU A 44 31.89 14.76 1.10
CA GLU A 44 32.67 15.74 0.36
C GLU A 44 31.82 16.43 -0.71
N GLN A 45 31.00 15.68 -1.45
CA GLN A 45 30.07 16.24 -2.44
C GLN A 45 29.06 17.20 -1.80
N LEU A 46 28.49 16.81 -0.66
CA LEU A 46 27.57 17.66 0.09
C LEU A 46 28.26 18.92 0.64
N ALA A 47 29.50 18.80 1.10
CA ALA A 47 30.29 19.94 1.57
C ALA A 47 30.62 20.92 0.42
N GLU A 48 30.92 20.41 -0.77
CA GLU A 48 31.14 21.21 -1.97
C GLU A 48 29.85 21.96 -2.37
N GLU A 49 28.72 21.25 -2.43
CA GLU A 49 27.41 21.87 -2.74
C GLU A 49 27.04 22.96 -1.72
N LEU A 50 27.26 22.71 -0.43
CA LEU A 50 27.06 23.71 0.62
C LEU A 50 27.97 24.94 0.42
N THR A 51 29.23 24.72 0.03
CA THR A 51 30.18 25.80 -0.23
C THR A 51 29.74 26.63 -1.44
N THR A 52 29.31 25.99 -2.53
CA THR A 52 28.76 26.67 -3.71
C THR A 52 27.50 27.45 -3.36
N TRP A 53 26.56 26.85 -2.63
CA TRP A 53 25.36 27.53 -2.17
C TRP A 53 25.67 28.75 -1.28
N SER A 54 26.65 28.66 -0.38
CA SER A 54 27.06 29.76 0.49
C SER A 54 27.60 30.97 -0.31
N GLN A 55 28.19 30.75 -1.48
CA GLN A 55 28.70 31.82 -2.35
C GLN A 55 27.58 32.55 -3.11
N THR A 56 26.50 31.84 -3.44
CA THR A 56 25.41 32.36 -4.29
C THR A 56 24.19 32.84 -3.50
N SER A 57 23.97 32.34 -2.28
CA SER A 57 22.78 32.65 -1.49
C SER A 57 22.83 34.06 -0.86
N HIS A 58 21.68 34.65 -0.54
CA HIS A 58 21.59 35.94 0.15
C HIS A 58 21.38 35.80 1.67
N VAL A 59 21.55 34.58 2.19
CA VAL A 59 21.42 34.25 3.62
C VAL A 59 22.45 35.01 4.46
N PRO A 60 22.14 35.39 5.73
CA PRO A 60 23.07 36.07 6.62
C PRO A 60 24.45 35.41 6.69
N VAL A 61 25.50 36.25 6.73
CA VAL A 61 26.91 35.79 6.77
C VAL A 61 27.18 34.94 8.00
N GLU A 62 26.52 35.22 9.12
CA GLU A 62 26.63 34.44 10.35
C GLU A 62 26.17 32.99 10.14
N THR A 63 24.98 32.78 9.57
CA THR A 63 24.45 31.45 9.24
C THR A 63 25.38 30.67 8.30
N LYS A 64 25.90 31.33 7.27
CA LYS A 64 26.87 30.74 6.34
C LYS A 64 28.15 30.30 7.06
N THR A 65 28.66 31.15 7.94
CA THR A 65 29.89 30.87 8.70
C THR A 65 29.68 29.69 9.64
N GLN A 66 28.58 29.67 10.39
CA GLN A 66 28.22 28.55 11.28
C GLN A 66 28.08 27.23 10.52
N LEU A 67 27.43 27.23 9.34
CA LEU A 67 27.31 26.05 8.49
C LEU A 67 28.67 25.57 7.99
N LEU A 68 29.51 26.47 7.47
CA LEU A 68 30.84 26.09 6.97
C LEU A 68 31.73 25.58 8.11
N GLU A 69 31.68 26.17 9.31
CA GLU A 69 32.40 25.68 10.48
C GLU A 69 31.91 24.28 10.93
N LEU A 70 30.60 24.05 10.94
CA LEU A 70 30.01 22.75 11.25
C LEU A 70 30.53 21.65 10.30
N TRP A 71 30.65 21.96 9.02
CA TRP A 71 31.12 21.01 8.01
C TRP A 71 32.66 20.89 7.93
N ASN A 72 33.40 21.96 8.24
CA ASN A 72 34.87 22.03 8.24
C ASN A 72 35.53 21.50 9.52
N ASN A 73 34.79 21.36 10.62
CA ASN A 73 35.28 20.70 11.83
C ASN A 73 35.46 19.19 11.59
N ILE A 74 36.46 18.85 10.77
CA ILE A 74 36.90 17.51 10.36
C ILE A 74 37.38 16.68 11.55
N SER A 75 37.68 17.32 12.68
CA SER A 75 37.99 16.66 13.95
C SER A 75 36.85 15.77 14.47
N ASP A 76 35.60 16.06 14.06
CA ASP A 76 34.38 15.30 14.35
C ASP A 76 33.92 14.44 13.14
N SER A 77 34.86 13.72 12.52
CA SER A 77 34.50 12.62 11.61
C SER A 77 33.76 11.46 12.31
N SER A 78 33.37 11.63 13.59
CA SER A 78 32.59 10.72 14.43
C SER A 78 31.07 10.92 14.29
N LEU A 79 30.60 12.11 13.92
CA LEU A 79 29.17 12.40 13.86
C LEU A 79 28.53 11.67 12.67
N PRO A 80 27.43 10.92 12.88
CA PRO A 80 26.66 10.33 11.79
C PRO A 80 26.18 11.42 10.83
N LEU A 81 26.26 11.15 9.51
CA LEU A 81 25.85 12.11 8.47
C LEU A 81 24.44 12.67 8.69
N ARG A 82 23.52 11.85 9.20
CA ARG A 82 22.16 12.29 9.53
C ARG A 82 22.14 13.37 10.61
N GLU A 83 22.94 13.24 11.66
CA GLU A 83 23.01 14.23 12.73
C GLU A 83 23.62 15.55 12.22
N LEU A 84 24.61 15.45 11.33
CA LEU A 84 25.19 16.62 10.65
C LEU A 84 24.14 17.39 9.84
N LEU A 85 23.29 16.69 9.10
CA LEU A 85 22.23 17.30 8.30
C LEU A 85 21.13 17.91 9.17
N ASP A 86 20.73 17.22 10.24
CA ASP A 86 19.74 17.72 11.21
C ASP A 86 20.22 19.05 11.84
N ARG A 87 21.49 19.12 12.29
CA ARG A 87 22.07 20.37 12.81
C ARG A 87 22.22 21.46 11.74
N SER A 88 22.51 21.07 10.49
CA SER A 88 22.58 22.02 9.38
C SER A 88 21.22 22.62 9.07
N LEU A 89 20.15 21.83 9.16
CA LEU A 89 18.78 22.32 9.04
C LEU A 89 18.41 23.29 10.16
N GLU A 90 18.74 22.95 11.41
CA GLU A 90 18.52 23.83 12.57
C GLU A 90 19.16 25.21 12.39
N ILE A 91 20.39 25.26 11.88
CA ILE A 91 21.09 26.54 11.62
C ILE A 91 20.48 27.29 10.44
N SER A 92 20.10 26.58 9.37
CA SER A 92 19.69 27.20 8.10
C SER A 92 18.20 27.61 8.05
N SER A 93 17.32 26.92 8.79
CA SER A 93 15.89 27.23 8.83
C SER A 93 15.26 26.81 10.16
N ALA A 94 15.05 27.79 11.05
CA ALA A 94 14.39 27.56 12.33
C ALA A 94 12.94 27.09 12.16
N GLU A 95 12.22 27.58 11.15
CA GLU A 95 10.82 27.25 10.89
C GLU A 95 10.63 25.75 10.55
N ILE A 96 11.44 25.24 9.60
CA ILE A 96 11.40 23.83 9.22
C ILE A 96 11.78 22.96 10.42
N TRP A 97 12.82 23.36 11.15
CA TRP A 97 13.30 22.62 12.31
C TRP A 97 12.26 22.53 13.43
N GLU A 98 11.61 23.65 13.78
CA GLU A 98 10.57 23.67 14.81
C GLU A 98 9.39 22.75 14.46
N LYS A 99 9.00 22.71 13.18
CA LYS A 99 7.99 21.78 12.68
C LYS A 99 8.40 20.31 12.83
N LEU A 100 9.64 19.98 12.43
CA LEU A 100 10.17 18.63 12.57
C LEU A 100 10.28 18.20 14.04
N ASP A 101 10.80 19.06 14.89
CA ASP A 101 11.00 18.77 16.32
C ASP A 101 9.66 18.63 17.05
N SER A 102 8.72 19.53 16.81
CA SER A 102 7.38 19.45 17.40
C SER A 102 6.60 18.21 16.93
N PHE A 103 6.71 17.81 15.67
CA PHE A 103 6.15 16.54 15.20
C PHE A 103 6.83 15.35 15.89
N ARG A 104 8.16 15.36 16.02
CA ARG A 104 8.93 14.31 16.71
C ARG A 104 8.46 14.14 18.16
N GLN A 105 8.14 15.22 18.85
CA GLN A 105 7.71 15.20 20.25
C GLN A 105 6.25 14.81 20.43
N THR A 106 5.35 15.36 19.61
CA THR A 106 3.89 15.24 19.81
C THR A 106 3.26 14.14 18.97
N GLY A 107 3.87 13.78 17.83
CA GLY A 107 3.28 12.92 16.81
C GLY A 107 2.09 13.55 16.06
N ASN A 108 1.80 14.83 16.31
CA ASN A 108 0.67 15.52 15.69
C ASN A 108 1.09 16.12 14.36
N TYR A 109 0.38 15.76 13.29
CA TYR A 109 0.61 16.30 11.96
C TYR A 109 0.33 17.81 11.91
N GLN A 110 1.30 18.59 11.43
CA GLN A 110 1.22 20.06 11.35
C GLN A 110 1.13 20.56 9.90
N GLY A 111 0.65 19.73 8.98
CA GLY A 111 0.63 20.06 7.56
C GLY A 111 1.97 19.77 6.85
N PRO A 112 2.03 20.02 5.54
CA PRO A 112 3.20 19.72 4.71
C PRO A 112 4.35 20.72 4.94
N ILE A 113 5.58 20.35 4.57
CA ILE A 113 6.70 21.30 4.55
C ILE A 113 6.52 22.22 3.34
N GLU A 114 6.11 23.44 3.63
CA GLU A 114 5.95 24.53 2.67
C GLU A 114 7.03 25.57 2.96
N LEU A 115 7.71 26.03 1.91
CA LEU A 115 8.68 27.11 2.00
C LEU A 115 8.01 28.41 1.57
N ASP A 116 8.37 29.51 2.23
CA ASP A 116 7.89 30.82 1.84
C ASP A 116 8.41 31.21 0.44
N THR A 117 7.52 31.13 -0.54
CA THR A 117 7.80 31.47 -1.94
C THR A 117 8.03 32.96 -2.17
N THR A 118 7.71 33.82 -1.20
CA THR A 118 7.97 35.26 -1.31
C THR A 118 9.43 35.63 -1.05
N ASN A 119 10.19 34.75 -0.39
CA ASN A 119 11.59 34.96 -0.04
C ASN A 119 12.46 33.76 -0.41
N VAL A 120 12.48 33.41 -1.70
CA VAL A 120 13.27 32.27 -2.23
C VAL A 120 14.77 32.43 -1.95
N ASP A 121 15.26 33.68 -1.89
CA ASP A 121 16.68 33.98 -1.67
C ASP A 121 17.18 33.63 -0.25
N SER A 122 16.28 33.41 0.70
CA SER A 122 16.60 32.99 2.07
C SER A 122 16.51 31.49 2.28
N TRP A 123 16.18 30.71 1.24
CA TRP A 123 15.98 29.27 1.38
C TRP A 123 17.28 28.55 1.74
N PRO A 124 17.20 27.50 2.59
CA PRO A 124 18.33 26.62 2.83
C PRO A 124 18.76 25.90 1.54
N PRO A 125 19.95 25.27 1.51
CA PRO A 125 20.36 24.42 0.40
C PRO A 125 19.29 23.38 0.05
N GLN A 126 19.11 23.12 -1.25
CA GLN A 126 18.05 22.22 -1.73
C GLN A 126 18.15 20.82 -1.14
N PHE A 127 19.37 20.27 -1.02
CA PHE A 127 19.57 18.96 -0.39
C PHE A 127 19.14 18.91 1.09
N LEU A 128 19.20 20.03 1.82
CA LEU A 128 18.69 20.11 3.19
C LEU A 128 17.16 20.14 3.21
N ILE A 129 16.53 20.85 2.28
CA ILE A 129 15.06 20.84 2.11
C ILE A 129 14.59 19.41 1.83
N HIS A 130 15.24 18.71 0.90
CA HIS A 130 14.91 17.33 0.59
C HIS A 130 15.17 16.38 1.77
N HIS A 131 16.24 16.59 2.54
CA HIS A 131 16.48 15.85 3.77
C HIS A 131 15.35 16.07 4.80
N ALA A 132 14.88 17.30 4.97
CA ALA A 132 13.75 17.62 5.84
C ALA A 132 12.47 16.89 5.40
N LYS A 133 12.14 16.96 4.11
CA LYS A 133 11.00 16.27 3.50
C LYS A 133 11.09 14.75 3.68
N PHE A 134 12.25 14.18 3.42
CA PHE A 134 12.50 12.75 3.63
C PHE A 134 12.30 12.34 5.10
N VAL A 135 12.91 13.07 6.05
CA VAL A 135 12.79 12.74 7.48
C VAL A 135 11.35 12.87 7.95
N TYR A 136 10.64 13.92 7.53
CA TYR A 136 9.24 14.12 7.88
C TYR A 136 8.35 13.04 7.27
N GLY A 137 8.47 12.81 5.96
CA GLY A 137 7.74 11.77 5.22
C GLY A 137 7.95 10.38 5.80
N LYS A 138 9.19 10.05 6.21
CA LYS A 138 9.48 8.81 6.93
C LYS A 138 8.70 8.71 8.24
N TRP A 139 8.70 9.75 9.08
CA TRP A 139 7.95 9.69 10.33
C TRP A 139 6.43 9.63 10.10
N LEU A 140 5.92 10.31 9.06
CA LEU A 140 4.52 10.21 8.66
C LEU A 140 4.17 8.77 8.26
N ALA A 141 5.02 8.11 7.48
CA ALA A 141 4.85 6.71 7.11
C ALA A 141 4.85 5.79 8.34
N GLU A 142 5.77 6.00 9.29
CA GLU A 142 5.85 5.23 10.55
C GLU A 142 4.60 5.42 11.44
N LYS A 143 3.92 6.58 11.34
CA LYS A 143 2.64 6.85 12.02
C LYS A 143 1.41 6.41 11.23
N GLY A 144 1.60 5.79 10.06
CA GLY A 144 0.52 5.36 9.20
C GLY A 144 -0.19 6.51 8.48
N LEU A 145 0.40 7.70 8.39
CA LEU A 145 -0.12 8.86 7.64
C LEU A 145 0.34 8.79 6.17
N TYR A 146 -0.05 7.73 5.46
CA TYR A 146 0.52 7.41 4.14
C TYR A 146 0.21 8.42 3.03
N ASP A 147 -0.97 9.06 3.05
CA ASP A 147 -1.32 10.07 2.06
C ASP A 147 -0.38 11.29 2.20
N GLU A 148 -0.16 11.75 3.43
CA GLU A 148 0.75 12.85 3.76
C GLU A 148 2.21 12.49 3.52
N ALA A 149 2.60 11.26 3.89
CA ALA A 149 3.94 10.76 3.67
C ALA A 149 4.30 10.77 2.18
N LEU A 150 3.41 10.33 1.29
CA LEU A 150 3.66 10.40 -0.15
C LEU A 150 3.76 11.82 -0.69
N ASN A 151 3.04 12.77 -0.11
CA ASN A 151 3.16 14.17 -0.50
C ASN A 151 4.57 14.71 -0.25
N GLU A 152 5.21 14.32 0.86
CA GLU A 152 6.57 14.74 1.18
C GLU A 152 7.65 13.90 0.49
N LEU A 153 7.44 12.59 0.37
CA LEU A 153 8.42 11.66 -0.21
C LEU A 153 8.45 11.70 -1.74
N GLY A 154 7.35 12.07 -2.40
CA GLY A 154 7.25 12.07 -3.86
C GLY A 154 7.87 13.30 -4.55
N GLU A 155 8.23 14.34 -3.80
CA GLU A 155 8.89 15.53 -4.34
C GLU A 155 10.39 15.34 -4.60
N PRO A 156 11.21 14.88 -3.63
CA PRO A 156 12.63 14.69 -3.87
C PRO A 156 12.89 13.50 -4.79
N LEU A 157 13.75 13.69 -5.79
CA LEU A 157 14.23 12.57 -6.60
C LEU A 157 15.30 11.75 -5.85
N PRO A 158 15.48 10.46 -6.16
CA PRO A 158 16.51 9.62 -5.54
C PRO A 158 17.93 10.18 -5.67
N ASP A 159 18.24 10.95 -6.70
CA ASP A 159 19.55 11.58 -6.91
C ASP A 159 19.70 12.95 -6.22
N GLN A 160 18.74 13.34 -5.38
CA GLN A 160 18.73 14.63 -4.68
C GLN A 160 18.61 14.48 -3.15
N VAL A 161 18.64 13.24 -2.65
CA VAL A 161 18.57 12.92 -1.22
C VAL A 161 19.82 12.19 -0.75
N VAL A 162 20.08 12.30 0.54
CA VAL A 162 21.25 11.66 1.15
C VAL A 162 21.09 10.15 1.30
N ASP A 163 19.86 9.67 1.52
CA ASP A 163 19.55 8.23 1.59
C ASP A 163 18.46 7.84 0.58
N PRO A 164 18.84 7.62 -0.69
CA PRO A 164 17.88 7.29 -1.74
C PRO A 164 17.24 5.91 -1.55
N ALA A 165 17.97 4.98 -0.95
CA ALA A 165 17.48 3.64 -0.66
C ALA A 165 16.30 3.70 0.31
N ALA A 166 16.46 4.46 1.40
CA ALA A 166 15.39 4.64 2.36
C ALA A 166 14.22 5.45 1.77
N LEU A 167 14.49 6.49 0.96
CA LEU A 167 13.45 7.25 0.27
C LEU A 167 12.53 6.31 -0.53
N LEU A 168 13.11 5.56 -1.46
CA LEU A 168 12.37 4.63 -2.33
C LEU A 168 11.65 3.54 -1.51
N PHE A 169 12.27 3.06 -0.43
CA PHE A 169 11.65 2.06 0.45
C PHE A 169 10.39 2.60 1.14
N PHE A 170 10.46 3.79 1.74
CA PHE A 170 9.31 4.38 2.43
C PHE A 170 8.24 4.86 1.46
N GLU A 171 8.62 5.37 0.29
CA GLU A 171 7.69 5.73 -0.79
C GLU A 171 6.92 4.49 -1.29
N ALA A 172 7.63 3.41 -1.63
CA ALA A 172 7.02 2.15 -2.03
C ALA A 172 6.12 1.56 -0.93
N SER A 173 6.52 1.69 0.33
CA SER A 173 5.70 1.25 1.47
C SER A 173 4.37 1.99 1.51
N CYS A 174 4.39 3.32 1.35
CA CYS A 174 3.15 4.10 1.32
C CYS A 174 2.29 3.79 0.09
N GLN A 175 2.90 3.63 -1.09
CA GLN A 175 2.19 3.23 -2.32
C GLN A 175 1.55 1.85 -2.18
N HIS A 176 2.21 0.90 -1.52
CA HIS A 176 1.69 -0.43 -1.24
C HIS A 176 0.45 -0.38 -0.35
N TYR A 177 0.51 0.35 0.76
CA TYR A 177 -0.65 0.52 1.67
C TYR A 177 -1.83 1.25 1.00
N LEU A 178 -1.55 2.20 0.11
CA LEU A 178 -2.58 2.95 -0.62
C LEU A 178 -3.05 2.25 -1.90
N LEU A 179 -2.64 0.99 -2.13
CA LEU A 179 -2.99 0.18 -3.31
C LEU A 179 -2.65 0.84 -4.65
N LYS A 180 -1.61 1.68 -4.68
CA LYS A 180 -1.11 2.28 -5.91
C LYS A 180 -0.19 1.30 -6.65
N LYS A 181 -0.78 0.24 -7.21
CA LYS A 181 -0.05 -0.91 -7.77
C LYS A 181 1.07 -0.52 -8.75
N GLU A 182 0.75 0.26 -9.79
CA GLU A 182 1.70 0.59 -10.86
C GLU A 182 2.88 1.44 -10.35
N GLU A 183 2.58 2.45 -9.54
CA GLU A 183 3.59 3.30 -8.88
C GLU A 183 4.49 2.44 -7.98
N CYS A 184 3.88 1.61 -7.12
CA CYS A 184 4.58 0.73 -6.19
C CYS A 184 5.54 -0.24 -6.89
N VAL A 185 5.08 -0.91 -7.95
CA VAL A 185 5.91 -1.83 -8.74
C VAL A 185 7.10 -1.09 -9.37
N THR A 186 6.87 0.11 -9.87
CA THR A 186 7.92 0.94 -10.50
C THR A 186 8.98 1.34 -9.47
N THR A 187 8.56 1.89 -8.33
CA THR A 187 9.46 2.32 -7.25
C THR A 187 10.22 1.14 -6.64
N LEU A 188 9.57 -0.02 -6.44
CA LEU A 188 10.22 -1.25 -5.96
C LEU A 188 11.25 -1.79 -6.95
N LYS A 189 10.96 -1.76 -8.25
CA LYS A 189 11.92 -2.16 -9.29
C LYS A 189 13.12 -1.22 -9.33
N GLN A 190 12.89 0.09 -9.18
CA GLN A 190 13.97 1.07 -9.08
C GLN A 190 14.84 0.84 -7.85
N LEU A 191 14.25 0.55 -6.69
CA LEU A 191 14.99 0.20 -5.47
C LEU A 191 15.82 -1.08 -5.66
N LEU A 192 15.20 -2.14 -6.19
CA LEU A 192 15.84 -3.44 -6.37
C LEU A 192 16.86 -3.49 -7.52
N SER A 193 16.86 -2.49 -8.41
CA SER A 193 17.90 -2.34 -9.44
C SER A 193 19.31 -2.26 -8.83
N ARG A 194 19.41 -1.77 -7.58
CA ARG A 194 20.63 -1.74 -6.77
C ARG A 194 20.52 -2.68 -5.57
N SER A 195 20.23 -3.96 -5.81
CA SER A 195 20.15 -4.95 -4.73
C SER A 195 21.47 -5.12 -3.96
N GLU A 196 22.61 -4.94 -4.61
CA GLU A 196 23.94 -4.98 -3.99
C GLU A 196 24.20 -3.71 -3.16
N GLY A 197 24.37 -3.87 -1.85
CA GLY A 197 24.64 -2.78 -0.91
C GLY A 197 23.40 -2.23 -0.18
N LEU A 198 22.21 -2.77 -0.46
CA LEU A 198 21.02 -2.43 0.34
C LEU A 198 21.08 -3.05 1.74
N PRO A 199 20.52 -2.37 2.76
CA PRO A 199 20.22 -2.99 4.03
C PRO A 199 19.36 -4.24 3.84
N ILE A 200 19.73 -5.34 4.49
CA ILE A 200 19.07 -6.66 4.34
C ILE A 200 17.56 -6.56 4.54
N ARG A 201 17.12 -5.71 5.48
CA ARG A 201 15.69 -5.50 5.77
C ARG A 201 14.95 -4.89 4.59
N TYR A 202 15.52 -3.88 3.94
CA TYR A 202 14.90 -3.25 2.78
C TYR A 202 14.83 -4.24 1.62
N LEU A 203 15.93 -4.95 1.34
CA LEU A 203 15.96 -5.97 0.29
C LEU A 203 14.88 -7.04 0.50
N ALA A 204 14.82 -7.63 1.69
CA ALA A 204 13.87 -8.71 1.98
C ALA A 204 12.42 -8.23 1.91
N VAL A 205 12.09 -7.09 2.54
CA VAL A 205 10.72 -6.56 2.59
C VAL A 205 10.29 -6.08 1.20
N SER A 206 11.14 -5.39 0.44
CA SER A 206 10.82 -4.93 -0.91
C SER A 206 10.59 -6.09 -1.89
N GLN A 207 11.35 -7.18 -1.78
CA GLN A 207 11.09 -8.39 -2.57
C GLN A 207 9.75 -9.05 -2.22
N MET A 208 9.40 -9.08 -0.93
CA MET A 208 8.10 -9.58 -0.48
C MET A 208 6.96 -8.67 -0.98
N MET A 209 7.07 -7.36 -0.80
CA MET A 209 6.10 -6.38 -1.28
C MET A 209 5.90 -6.47 -2.79
N LEU A 210 6.97 -6.64 -3.57
CA LEU A 210 6.88 -6.75 -5.03
C LEU A 210 6.08 -8.00 -5.43
N LYS A 211 6.42 -9.15 -4.85
CA LYS A 211 5.70 -10.41 -5.10
C LYS A 211 4.26 -10.40 -4.60
N ASP A 212 3.97 -9.59 -3.58
CA ASP A 212 2.64 -9.44 -3.01
C ASP A 212 1.74 -8.52 -3.85
N ILE A 213 2.27 -7.39 -4.35
CA ILE A 213 1.48 -6.39 -5.09
C ILE A 213 1.36 -6.69 -6.59
N GLU A 214 2.34 -7.35 -7.21
CA GLU A 214 2.31 -7.70 -8.64
C GLU A 214 1.08 -8.54 -9.05
N PRO A 215 0.69 -9.61 -8.32
CA PRO A 215 -0.46 -10.43 -8.67
C PRO A 215 -1.81 -9.80 -8.28
N LEU A 216 -1.84 -8.62 -7.63
CA LEU A 216 -3.08 -8.01 -7.18
C LEU A 216 -4.02 -7.72 -8.36
N GLU A 217 -5.17 -8.37 -8.39
CA GLU A 217 -6.19 -8.18 -9.41
C GLU A 217 -7.22 -7.14 -8.98
N THR A 218 -7.65 -6.31 -9.93
CA THR A 218 -8.74 -5.36 -9.73
C THR A 218 -10.06 -6.13 -9.55
N ASP A 219 -10.91 -5.67 -8.64
CA ASP A 219 -12.17 -6.31 -8.23
C ASP A 219 -11.99 -7.68 -7.55
N SER A 220 -10.78 -8.03 -7.12
CA SER A 220 -10.56 -9.25 -6.35
C SER A 220 -10.94 -9.09 -4.87
N LEU A 221 -11.23 -10.21 -4.21
CA LEU A 221 -11.48 -10.22 -2.76
C LEU A 221 -10.25 -9.71 -1.96
N ASP A 222 -9.03 -9.94 -2.45
CA ASP A 222 -7.81 -9.42 -1.82
C ASP A 222 -7.73 -7.90 -1.91
N GLU A 223 -8.06 -7.31 -3.07
CA GLU A 223 -8.16 -5.85 -3.20
C GLU A 223 -9.18 -5.27 -2.22
N VAL A 224 -10.37 -5.88 -2.12
CA VAL A 224 -11.40 -5.45 -1.16
C VAL A 224 -10.90 -5.53 0.29
N ALA A 225 -10.26 -6.62 0.69
CA ALA A 225 -9.72 -6.78 2.04
C ALA A 225 -8.68 -5.69 2.37
N ARG A 226 -7.86 -5.29 1.39
CA ARG A 226 -6.87 -4.21 1.55
C ARG A 226 -7.54 -2.83 1.62
N LEU A 227 -8.58 -2.57 0.82
CA LEU A 227 -9.37 -1.34 0.90
C LEU A 227 -10.03 -1.21 2.28
N MET A 228 -10.60 -2.29 2.81
CA MET A 228 -11.19 -2.31 4.15
C MET A 228 -10.15 -2.00 5.23
N ARG A 229 -8.92 -2.52 5.11
CA ARG A 229 -7.81 -2.18 6.01
C ARG A 229 -7.41 -0.71 5.92
N ASP A 230 -7.40 -0.12 4.73
CA ASP A 230 -7.13 1.31 4.57
C ASP A 230 -8.25 2.17 5.19
N ILE A 231 -9.51 1.75 5.05
CA ILE A 231 -10.66 2.40 5.72
C ILE A 231 -10.48 2.36 7.24
N GLU A 232 -10.21 1.18 7.82
CA GLU A 232 -9.97 1.01 9.26
C GLU A 232 -8.87 1.97 9.75
N ARG A 233 -7.71 1.98 9.08
CA ARG A 233 -6.61 2.91 9.38
C ARG A 233 -7.08 4.37 9.35
N ARG A 234 -7.84 4.78 8.33
CA ARG A 234 -8.31 6.16 8.21
C ARG A 234 -9.30 6.51 9.32
N LEU A 235 -10.15 5.58 9.73
CA LEU A 235 -11.09 5.77 10.84
C LEU A 235 -10.36 5.87 12.19
N ASP A 236 -9.32 5.07 12.42
CA ASP A 236 -8.45 5.17 13.61
C ASP A 236 -7.76 6.54 13.71
N LEU A 237 -7.41 7.13 12.55
CA LEU A 237 -6.89 8.50 12.45
C LEU A 237 -7.98 9.58 12.60
N GLY A 238 -9.22 9.21 12.89
CA GLY A 238 -10.36 10.11 13.05
C GLY A 238 -10.90 10.69 11.74
N ARG A 239 -10.57 10.10 10.58
CA ARG A 239 -10.93 10.64 9.25
C ARG A 239 -12.19 9.97 8.71
N ALA A 240 -13.37 10.46 9.08
CA ALA A 240 -14.66 9.96 8.55
C ALA A 240 -15.22 10.82 7.37
N GLY A 241 -14.33 11.43 6.59
CA GLY A 241 -14.67 12.37 5.52
C GLY A 241 -15.21 11.71 4.24
N LYS A 242 -15.51 12.54 3.21
CA LYS A 242 -16.08 12.08 1.92
C LYS A 242 -15.21 11.03 1.22
N LYS A 243 -13.88 11.15 1.29
CA LYS A 243 -12.95 10.19 0.68
C LYS A 243 -13.16 8.79 1.22
N VAL A 244 -13.25 8.63 2.55
CA VAL A 244 -13.46 7.34 3.21
C VAL A 244 -14.80 6.74 2.86
N ARG A 245 -15.88 7.54 2.93
CA ARG A 245 -17.23 7.08 2.57
C ARG A 245 -17.30 6.59 1.12
N LYS A 246 -16.65 7.29 0.19
CA LYS A 246 -16.57 6.83 -1.19
C LYS A 246 -15.87 5.48 -1.30
N THR A 247 -14.75 5.30 -0.60
CA THR A 247 -14.05 4.01 -0.58
C THR A 247 -14.90 2.90 0.05
N GLU A 248 -15.68 3.20 1.09
CA GLU A 248 -16.66 2.27 1.68
C GLU A 248 -17.76 1.88 0.68
N GLU A 249 -18.32 2.86 -0.04
CA GLU A 249 -19.31 2.63 -1.12
C GLU A 249 -18.71 1.78 -2.25
N ASP A 250 -17.47 2.08 -2.67
CA ASP A 250 -16.75 1.31 -3.69
C ASP A 250 -16.52 -0.15 -3.24
N VAL A 251 -16.20 -0.37 -1.95
CA VAL A 251 -16.09 -1.72 -1.36
C VAL A 251 -17.41 -2.47 -1.40
N VAL A 252 -18.51 -1.82 -1.00
CA VAL A 252 -19.85 -2.44 -1.05
C VAL A 252 -20.21 -2.83 -2.49
N ALA A 253 -20.00 -1.92 -3.45
CA ALA A 253 -20.29 -2.19 -4.85
C ALA A 253 -19.47 -3.38 -5.42
N LYS A 254 -18.18 -3.48 -5.04
CA LYS A 254 -17.33 -4.61 -5.45
C LYS A 254 -17.81 -5.94 -4.84
N LEU A 255 -18.23 -5.93 -3.57
CA LEU A 255 -18.78 -7.12 -2.92
C LEU A 255 -20.12 -7.56 -3.52
N ASP A 256 -21.02 -6.61 -3.81
CA ASP A 256 -22.30 -6.90 -4.45
C ASP A 256 -22.09 -7.55 -5.83
N LYS A 257 -21.18 -6.99 -6.65
CA LYS A 257 -20.79 -7.58 -7.94
C LYS A 257 -20.26 -9.01 -7.79
N MET A 258 -19.39 -9.27 -6.80
CA MET A 258 -18.89 -10.62 -6.54
C MET A 258 -20.00 -11.60 -6.12
N ILE A 259 -20.99 -11.13 -5.33
CA ILE A 259 -22.15 -11.95 -4.95
C ILE A 259 -22.97 -12.30 -6.18
N GLU A 260 -23.25 -11.33 -7.05
CA GLU A 260 -23.96 -11.55 -8.31
C GLU A 260 -23.25 -12.58 -9.20
N ASP A 261 -21.93 -12.42 -9.42
CA ASP A 261 -21.13 -13.34 -10.21
C ASP A 261 -21.16 -14.79 -9.65
N LEU A 262 -21.09 -14.94 -8.32
CA LEU A 262 -21.16 -16.25 -7.66
C LEU A 262 -22.56 -16.87 -7.75
N GLU A 263 -23.62 -16.07 -7.65
CA GLU A 263 -25.00 -16.54 -7.84
C GLU A 263 -25.25 -17.01 -9.28
N GLU A 264 -24.71 -16.31 -10.28
CA GLU A 264 -24.78 -16.73 -11.67
C GLU A 264 -24.04 -18.04 -11.92
N GLN A 265 -22.82 -18.18 -11.38
CA GLN A 265 -22.05 -19.43 -11.47
C GLN A 265 -22.80 -20.61 -10.83
N ARG A 266 -23.45 -20.41 -9.67
CA ARG A 266 -24.28 -21.45 -9.03
C ARG A 266 -25.48 -21.83 -9.89
N LYS A 267 -26.18 -20.87 -10.49
CA LYS A 267 -27.32 -21.14 -11.39
C LYS A 267 -26.89 -21.94 -12.63
N GLN A 268 -25.72 -21.64 -13.20
CA GLN A 268 -25.18 -22.37 -14.35
C GLN A 268 -24.78 -23.82 -14.00
N GLN A 269 -24.14 -24.05 -12.84
CA GLN A 269 -23.81 -25.40 -12.37
C GLN A 269 -25.06 -26.26 -12.13
N GLN A 270 -26.13 -25.66 -11.61
CA GLN A 270 -27.38 -26.37 -11.33
C GLN A 270 -28.10 -26.80 -12.63
N GLN A 271 -27.97 -26.03 -13.72
CA GLN A 271 -28.50 -26.41 -15.03
C GLN A 271 -27.70 -27.54 -15.72
N GLN A 272 -26.36 -27.60 -15.52
CA GLN A 272 -25.56 -28.69 -16.08
C GLN A 272 -25.81 -30.05 -15.39
N GLN A 273 -26.13 -30.06 -14.08
CA GLN A 273 -26.50 -31.30 -13.39
C GLN A 273 -27.86 -31.88 -13.84
N GLN A 274 -28.78 -31.06 -14.36
CA GLN A 274 -30.05 -31.56 -14.91
C GLN A 274 -29.95 -32.16 -16.32
N GLN A 275 -28.88 -31.87 -17.08
CA GLN A 275 -28.69 -32.46 -18.42
C GLN A 275 -27.98 -33.82 -18.41
N GLN A 276 -27.27 -34.20 -17.34
CA GLN A 276 -26.64 -35.52 -17.21
C GLN A 276 -27.57 -36.62 -16.66
N GLN A 277 -28.75 -36.26 -16.14
CA GLN A 277 -29.70 -37.25 -15.60
C GLN A 277 -30.67 -37.83 -16.65
N ASN A 278 -30.65 -37.34 -17.90
CA ASN A 278 -31.59 -37.76 -18.94
C ASN A 278 -30.98 -38.69 -20.02
N GLN A 279 -29.83 -39.31 -19.75
CA GLN A 279 -29.17 -40.22 -20.69
C GLN A 279 -28.66 -41.50 -20.01
N ASN A 280 -29.41 -42.07 -19.06
CA ASN A 280 -29.14 -43.42 -18.54
C ASN A 280 -30.15 -44.42 -19.12
N GLY A 281 -29.97 -44.75 -20.39
CA GLY A 281 -30.68 -45.82 -21.09
C GLY A 281 -29.77 -47.03 -21.30
N SER A 282 -30.01 -48.10 -20.56
CA SER A 282 -29.59 -49.49 -20.79
C SER A 282 -28.15 -49.73 -21.27
N ASN A 283 -27.24 -50.07 -20.34
CA ASN A 283 -25.96 -50.68 -20.70
C ASN A 283 -25.70 -51.96 -19.89
N ASN A 284 -25.97 -53.12 -20.50
CA ASN A 284 -25.60 -54.44 -19.98
C ASN A 284 -25.02 -55.30 -21.13
N PRO A 285 -23.70 -55.32 -21.35
CA PRO A 285 -23.09 -56.08 -22.45
C PRO A 285 -22.94 -57.58 -22.10
N MET A 286 -23.57 -58.46 -22.88
CA MET A 286 -23.53 -59.93 -22.69
C MET A 286 -22.37 -60.65 -23.41
N ARG A 287 -21.31 -59.94 -23.84
CA ARG A 287 -20.15 -60.57 -24.50
C ARG A 287 -18.82 -59.91 -24.10
N PRO A 288 -17.75 -60.69 -23.81
CA PRO A 288 -16.44 -60.15 -23.48
C PRO A 288 -15.76 -59.52 -24.71
N MET A 289 -15.10 -58.39 -24.50
CA MET A 289 -14.44 -57.58 -25.53
C MET A 289 -13.24 -58.33 -26.14
N GLN A 290 -13.11 -58.31 -27.47
CA GLN A 290 -12.08 -59.07 -28.19
C GLN A 290 -10.73 -58.34 -28.35
N ASP A 291 -10.60 -57.05 -27.98
CA ASP A 291 -9.32 -56.34 -28.13
C ASP A 291 -9.17 -55.17 -27.14
N SER A 292 -7.92 -54.88 -26.76
CA SER A 292 -7.56 -53.85 -25.76
C SER A 292 -7.60 -52.43 -26.35
N MET A 293 -8.79 -51.94 -26.66
CA MET A 293 -9.01 -50.50 -26.78
C MET A 293 -9.41 -49.89 -25.43
N PRO A 294 -9.05 -48.63 -25.13
CA PRO A 294 -9.53 -47.95 -23.93
C PRO A 294 -11.06 -47.90 -23.99
N GLY A 295 -11.72 -48.62 -23.09
CA GLY A 295 -13.18 -48.73 -23.06
C GLY A 295 -13.81 -47.38 -22.73
N THR A 296 -14.72 -46.92 -23.58
CA THR A 296 -15.50 -45.68 -23.40
C THR A 296 -16.72 -45.89 -22.48
N GLU A 297 -16.76 -46.97 -21.70
CA GLU A 297 -17.84 -47.25 -20.76
C GLU A 297 -17.48 -46.70 -19.39
N SER A 298 -18.25 -45.70 -18.94
CA SER A 298 -18.22 -45.24 -17.56
C SER A 298 -18.89 -46.30 -16.70
N GLY A 299 -18.08 -47.09 -15.97
CA GLY A 299 -18.60 -47.93 -14.90
C GLY A 299 -19.27 -47.06 -13.83
N PRO A 300 -20.22 -47.57 -13.05
CA PRO A 300 -21.01 -46.79 -12.07
C PRO A 300 -20.17 -46.09 -10.98
N GLY A 301 -18.84 -46.26 -10.96
CA GLY A 301 -17.98 -45.50 -10.06
C GLY A 301 -18.31 -45.79 -8.59
N ASP A 302 -18.79 -47.00 -8.30
CA ASP A 302 -18.93 -47.47 -6.93
C ASP A 302 -17.52 -47.76 -6.39
N VAL A 303 -16.86 -46.69 -5.98
CA VAL A 303 -15.77 -46.77 -5.01
C VAL A 303 -16.40 -47.19 -3.69
N ASP A 304 -15.87 -48.26 -3.08
CA ASP A 304 -16.21 -48.60 -1.71
C ASP A 304 -16.05 -47.34 -0.85
N LYS A 305 -17.17 -46.80 -0.37
CA LYS A 305 -17.15 -45.66 0.54
C LYS A 305 -16.37 -46.13 1.76
N LYS A 306 -15.13 -45.68 1.87
CA LYS A 306 -14.36 -45.80 3.12
C LYS A 306 -15.28 -45.26 4.21
N GLU A 307 -15.71 -46.12 5.12
CA GLU A 307 -16.46 -45.71 6.29
C GLU A 307 -15.61 -44.67 7.01
N MET A 308 -15.97 -43.40 6.83
CA MET A 308 -15.41 -42.36 7.67
C MET A 308 -16.00 -42.66 9.04
N GLU A 309 -15.15 -43.01 10.00
CA GLU A 309 -15.54 -43.03 11.42
C GLU A 309 -16.34 -41.75 11.67
N HIS A 310 -17.53 -41.91 12.26
CA HIS A 310 -18.44 -40.83 12.61
C HIS A 310 -17.71 -39.77 13.44
N LYS A 311 -17.06 -38.83 12.76
CA LYS A 311 -16.64 -37.57 13.34
C LYS A 311 -17.94 -36.88 13.70
N HIS A 312 -18.21 -36.84 15.00
CA HIS A 312 -19.36 -36.21 15.63
C HIS A 312 -19.93 -35.10 14.75
N ASP A 313 -21.05 -35.43 14.11
CA ASP A 313 -21.88 -34.46 13.43
C ASP A 313 -22.24 -33.42 14.49
N TRP A 314 -21.92 -32.16 14.25
CA TRP A 314 -22.15 -31.06 15.20
C TRP A 314 -23.64 -30.86 15.55
N GLY A 315 -24.54 -31.65 14.95
CA GLY A 315 -25.97 -31.72 15.24
C GLY A 315 -26.44 -32.95 16.03
N ASP A 316 -25.59 -33.97 16.27
CA ASP A 316 -26.01 -35.24 16.88
C ASP A 316 -25.54 -35.39 18.33
N VAL A 317 -25.68 -34.30 19.10
CA VAL A 317 -25.43 -34.32 20.55
C VAL A 317 -26.48 -35.22 21.22
N PRO A 318 -26.06 -36.22 22.03
CA PRO A 318 -26.97 -37.09 22.76
C PRO A 318 -28.03 -36.29 23.53
N PRO A 319 -29.29 -36.76 23.59
CA PRO A 319 -30.40 -35.99 24.18
C PRO A 319 -30.13 -35.46 25.60
N LYS A 320 -29.32 -36.18 26.38
CA LYS A 320 -28.93 -35.80 27.75
C LYS A 320 -28.01 -34.58 27.79
N GLU A 321 -26.98 -34.56 26.94
CA GLU A 321 -26.01 -33.46 26.85
C GLU A 321 -26.63 -32.21 26.23
N ARG A 322 -27.59 -32.39 25.31
CA ARG A 322 -28.40 -31.29 24.76
C ARG A 322 -29.20 -30.58 25.84
N GLN A 323 -29.80 -31.34 26.76
CA GLN A 323 -30.59 -30.78 27.85
C GLN A 323 -29.71 -29.99 28.86
N GLU A 324 -28.50 -30.49 29.11
CA GLU A 324 -27.51 -29.86 29.99
C GLU A 324 -26.97 -28.56 29.37
N ALA A 325 -26.64 -28.57 28.07
CA ALA A 325 -26.26 -27.37 27.34
C ALA A 325 -27.38 -26.31 27.35
N LEU A 326 -28.64 -26.71 27.20
CA LEU A 326 -29.79 -25.78 27.30
C LEU A 326 -29.94 -25.19 28.71
N GLN A 327 -29.61 -25.94 29.76
CA GLN A 327 -29.62 -25.42 31.14
C GLN A 327 -28.47 -24.45 31.39
N GLN A 328 -27.26 -24.76 30.92
CA GLN A 328 -26.09 -23.88 31.01
C GLN A 328 -26.30 -22.58 30.24
N ILE A 329 -26.81 -22.65 29.01
CA ILE A 329 -27.20 -21.47 28.22
C ILE A 329 -28.27 -20.65 28.96
N SER A 330 -29.23 -21.29 29.64
CA SER A 330 -30.25 -20.56 30.40
C SER A 330 -29.70 -19.83 31.64
N ASN A 331 -28.57 -20.30 32.19
CA ASN A 331 -27.90 -19.67 33.33
C ASN A 331 -26.97 -18.53 32.88
N GLU A 332 -26.34 -18.66 31.71
CA GLU A 332 -25.32 -17.72 31.22
C GLU A 332 -25.88 -16.60 30.34
N TYR A 333 -27.00 -16.81 29.64
CA TYR A 333 -27.56 -15.84 28.71
C TYR A 333 -28.80 -15.11 29.25
N PRO A 334 -28.89 -13.78 29.06
CA PRO A 334 -30.09 -13.01 29.37
C PRO A 334 -31.37 -13.51 28.67
N SER A 335 -32.52 -13.36 29.33
CA SER A 335 -33.82 -13.97 28.95
C SER A 335 -34.33 -13.65 27.54
N HIS A 336 -33.86 -12.58 26.90
CA HIS A 336 -34.30 -12.18 25.56
C HIS A 336 -33.73 -13.08 24.44
N TYR A 337 -32.61 -13.78 24.67
CA TYR A 337 -32.06 -14.74 23.70
C TYR A 337 -32.83 -16.06 23.64
N ARG A 338 -33.61 -16.37 24.69
CA ARG A 338 -34.37 -17.62 24.79
C ARG A 338 -35.32 -17.81 23.60
N ARG A 339 -36.00 -16.74 23.21
CA ARG A 339 -37.02 -16.80 22.15
C ARG A 339 -36.41 -17.07 20.77
N ALA A 340 -35.23 -16.51 20.49
CA ALA A 340 -34.53 -16.74 19.23
C ALA A 340 -33.98 -18.17 19.13
N ILE A 341 -33.44 -18.69 20.24
CA ILE A 341 -32.91 -20.05 20.32
C ILE A 341 -34.03 -21.09 20.17
N GLU A 342 -35.17 -20.89 20.83
CA GLU A 342 -36.34 -21.77 20.71
C GLU A 342 -36.91 -21.80 19.27
N GLU A 343 -36.94 -20.65 18.58
CA GLU A 343 -37.38 -20.61 17.18
C GLU A 343 -36.42 -21.32 16.23
N TYR A 344 -35.11 -21.20 16.45
CA TYR A 344 -34.08 -21.93 15.69
C TYR A 344 -34.25 -23.45 15.83
N PHE A 345 -34.36 -23.96 17.05
CA PHE A 345 -34.57 -25.40 17.29
C PHE A 345 -35.91 -25.91 16.79
N ARG A 346 -36.98 -25.11 16.89
CA ARG A 346 -38.29 -25.46 16.34
C ARG A 346 -38.27 -25.53 14.81
N LYS A 347 -37.46 -24.70 14.14
CA LYS A 347 -37.27 -24.75 12.68
C LYS A 347 -36.51 -26.01 12.26
N ILE A 348 -35.43 -26.38 12.95
CA ILE A 348 -34.67 -27.60 12.69
C ILE A 348 -35.49 -28.86 12.95
N ALA A 349 -36.28 -28.91 14.03
CA ALA A 349 -37.12 -30.06 14.33
C ALA A 349 -38.26 -30.27 13.32
N ARG A 350 -38.69 -29.20 12.64
CA ARG A 350 -39.70 -29.27 11.57
C ARG A 350 -39.10 -29.64 10.23
N ASP A 351 -37.82 -29.37 10.01
CA ASP A 351 -37.14 -29.53 8.74
C ASP A 351 -35.76 -30.18 8.94
N PRO A 352 -35.68 -31.52 9.06
CA PRO A 352 -34.41 -32.22 9.25
C PRO A 352 -33.46 -32.12 8.04
N SER A 353 -33.93 -31.65 6.88
CA SER A 353 -33.09 -31.31 5.72
C SER A 353 -32.39 -29.95 5.82
N ALA A 354 -32.80 -29.08 6.75
CA ALA A 354 -32.22 -27.74 6.89
C ALA A 354 -30.88 -27.71 7.66
N GLY A 355 -30.45 -28.85 8.22
CA GLY A 355 -29.17 -28.99 8.94
C GLY A 355 -28.00 -29.52 8.10
N ASN A 356 -28.24 -29.86 6.83
CA ASN A 356 -27.24 -30.49 5.94
C ASN A 356 -26.80 -29.59 4.77
N ASN A 357 -26.83 -28.26 4.94
CA ASN A 357 -26.25 -27.31 3.98
C ASN A 357 -25.09 -26.55 4.61
#